data_AF-A0A1B7VFW8-F1
#
_entry.id   AF-A0A1B7VFW8-F1
#
_cell.length_a   1.000
_cell.length_b   1.000
_cell.length_c   1.000
_cell.angle_alpha   90.00
_cell.angle_beta   90.00
_cell.angle_gamma   90.00
#
_symmetry.space_group_name_H-M   'P 1'
#
loop_
_entity.id
_entity.type
_entity.pdbx_description
1 polymer ?
#
loop_
_entity_poly.entity_id
_entity_poly.type
_entity_poly.pdbx_seq_one_letter_code
_entity_poly.pdbx_strand_id
1 'polypeptide(L)'
;MSPEPQNPPSINILGNFAGLIGVLGIFIYFIGWVYRWAYFGFFALELNTLNLPHESFLIVPIQIIFGNFWIFIRATIAITLTIAFIKLTFWIISPHPNIQNQPNRTQRLLEKIYNFPLLKILRSLAQLIPQSLRQEIIVVIWILASLFWLGRFQGLADAYRDAVNNTSTRPIVTLVTAKDKLPLGRNLDDVFINPSLKDSHIIGDMEQFKNIIGKETNDLTDPQKPIIWRLLIESNDWVYVFPSMPSDAQFNQRPPVLAINRGDGGVQLLIISPPNLR
;
A
#
# COMPACT_ATOMS: atom_id res chain seq x y z
N MET A 1 -39.53 -15.57 51.47
CA MET A 1 -38.81 -15.99 50.25
C MET A 1 -37.59 -15.11 50.13
N SER A 2 -36.39 -15.65 50.37
CA SER A 2 -35.13 -14.92 50.13
C SER A 2 -34.85 -14.91 48.62
N PRO A 3 -34.33 -13.81 48.06
CA PRO A 3 -33.91 -13.77 46.66
C PRO A 3 -32.72 -14.70 46.45
N GLU A 4 -32.78 -15.56 45.43
CA GLU A 4 -31.65 -16.37 44.98
C GLU A 4 -30.47 -15.48 44.58
N PRO A 5 -29.23 -15.85 44.93
CA PRO A 5 -28.06 -15.13 44.46
C PRO A 5 -27.91 -15.36 42.96
N GLN A 6 -27.99 -14.29 42.17
CA GLN A 6 -27.62 -14.31 40.76
C GLN A 6 -26.13 -14.70 40.66
N ASN A 7 -25.86 -15.88 40.08
CA ASN A 7 -24.51 -16.31 39.75
C ASN A 7 -23.84 -15.23 38.87
N PRO A 8 -22.60 -14.81 39.18
CA PRO A 8 -21.88 -13.87 38.32
C PRO A 8 -21.65 -14.52 36.95
N PRO A 9 -21.76 -13.75 35.85
CA PRO A 9 -21.56 -14.29 34.50
C PRO A 9 -20.15 -14.90 34.41
N SER A 10 -20.06 -16.16 34.01
CA SER A 10 -18.79 -16.85 33.80
C SER A 10 -17.99 -16.12 32.72
N ILE A 11 -16.94 -15.42 33.11
CA ILE A 11 -16.08 -14.67 32.19
C ILE A 11 -15.29 -15.71 31.38
N ASN A 12 -15.69 -15.94 30.13
CA ASN A 12 -15.00 -16.85 29.22
C ASN A 12 -13.75 -16.14 28.62
N ILE A 13 -12.74 -15.92 29.47
CA ILE A 13 -11.53 -15.14 29.17
C ILE A 13 -10.82 -15.70 27.93
N LEU A 14 -10.71 -17.03 27.82
CA LEU A 14 -10.01 -17.69 26.72
C LEU A 14 -10.75 -17.51 25.39
N GLY A 15 -12.08 -17.63 25.38
CA GLY A 15 -12.90 -17.37 24.20
C GLY A 15 -12.81 -15.92 23.73
N ASN A 16 -12.87 -14.97 24.67
CA ASN A 16 -12.75 -13.54 24.35
C ASN A 16 -11.34 -13.18 23.83
N PHE A 17 -10.30 -13.79 24.39
CA PHE A 17 -8.92 -13.58 23.95
C PHE A 17 -8.67 -14.17 22.55
N ALA A 18 -9.15 -15.39 22.29
CA ALA A 18 -9.05 -16.01 20.96
C ALA A 18 -9.82 -15.19 19.90
N GLY A 19 -11.02 -14.70 20.23
CA GLY A 19 -11.78 -13.80 19.36
C GLY A 19 -11.03 -12.51 19.06
N LEU A 20 -10.40 -11.89 20.07
CA LEU A 20 -9.59 -10.69 19.90
C LEU A 20 -8.39 -10.92 18.97
N ILE A 21 -7.67 -12.03 19.15
CA ILE A 21 -6.54 -12.40 18.28
C ILE A 21 -7.01 -12.63 16.86
N GLY A 22 -8.14 -13.32 16.66
CA GLY A 22 -8.70 -13.57 15.33
C GLY A 22 -9.01 -12.26 14.59
N VAL A 23 -9.70 -11.33 15.26
CA VAL A 23 -10.01 -10.01 14.69
C VAL A 23 -8.74 -9.21 14.41
N LEU A 24 -7.76 -9.24 15.32
CA LEU A 24 -6.48 -8.58 15.13
C LEU A 24 -5.74 -9.14 13.91
N GLY A 25 -5.73 -10.46 13.74
CA GLY A 25 -5.13 -11.14 12.59
C GLY A 25 -5.74 -10.70 11.26
N ILE A 26 -7.07 -10.57 11.21
CA ILE A 26 -7.78 -10.07 10.02
C ILE A 26 -7.37 -8.63 9.70
N PHE A 27 -7.30 -7.76 10.70
CA PHE A 27 -6.92 -6.35 10.51
C PHE A 27 -5.45 -6.20 10.09
N ILE A 28 -4.55 -6.99 10.69
CA ILE A 28 -3.14 -7.06 10.31
C ILE A 28 -3.02 -7.53 8.85
N TYR A 29 -3.70 -8.62 8.48
CA TYR A 29 -3.68 -9.10 7.11
C TYR A 29 -4.21 -8.05 6.13
N PHE A 30 -5.31 -7.39 6.46
CA PHE A 30 -5.91 -6.35 5.64
C PHE A 30 -4.96 -5.17 5.39
N ILE A 31 -4.34 -4.61 6.43
CA ILE A 31 -3.39 -3.48 6.24
C ILE A 31 -2.14 -3.92 5.44
N GLY A 32 -1.67 -5.15 5.64
CA GLY A 32 -0.56 -5.71 4.87
C GLY A 32 -0.90 -5.89 3.40
N TRP A 33 -2.11 -6.36 3.10
CA TRP A 33 -2.62 -6.46 1.74
C TRP A 33 -2.72 -5.10 1.06
N VAL A 34 -3.31 -4.10 1.73
CA VAL A 34 -3.42 -2.74 1.18
C VAL A 34 -2.04 -2.13 0.95
N TYR A 35 -1.08 -2.34 1.85
CA TYR A 35 0.29 -1.90 1.67
C TYR A 35 0.91 -2.50 0.41
N ARG A 36 0.83 -3.83 0.24
CA ARG A 36 1.43 -4.53 -0.89
C ARG A 36 0.78 -4.12 -2.21
N TRP A 37 -0.55 -4.01 -2.22
CA TRP A 37 -1.31 -3.48 -3.34
C TRP A 37 -0.84 -2.08 -3.73
N ALA A 38 -0.69 -1.18 -2.76
CA ALA A 38 -0.23 0.18 -3.02
C ALA A 38 1.24 0.24 -3.45
N TYR A 39 2.10 -0.59 -2.85
CA TYR A 39 3.53 -0.68 -3.13
C TYR A 39 3.77 -1.18 -4.56
N PHE A 40 3.22 -2.34 -4.94
CA PHE A 40 3.41 -2.91 -6.28
C PHE A 40 2.59 -2.18 -7.35
N GLY A 41 1.43 -1.63 -6.98
CA GLY A 41 0.64 -0.78 -7.87
C GLY A 41 1.36 0.52 -8.26
N PHE A 42 2.31 1.01 -7.46
CA PHE A 42 3.22 2.10 -7.87
C PHE A 42 4.01 1.68 -9.10
N PHE A 43 4.53 0.45 -9.14
CA PHE A 43 5.29 -0.10 -10.25
C PHE A 43 4.40 -0.67 -11.37
N ALA A 44 3.10 -0.34 -11.39
CA ALA A 44 2.11 -0.87 -12.32
C ALA A 44 2.03 -2.40 -12.34
N LEU A 45 2.42 -3.06 -11.24
CA LEU A 45 2.28 -4.50 -11.07
C LEU A 45 1.01 -4.79 -10.28
N GLU A 46 0.21 -5.70 -10.83
CA GLU A 46 -0.96 -6.22 -10.13
C GLU A 46 -0.52 -7.24 -9.07
N LEU A 47 -1.06 -7.10 -7.86
CA LEU A 47 -0.67 -7.97 -6.74
C LEU A 47 -0.95 -9.45 -7.02
N ASN A 48 -2.02 -9.76 -7.76
CA ASN A 48 -2.44 -11.13 -8.05
C ASN A 48 -1.54 -11.84 -9.09
N THR A 49 -0.70 -11.09 -9.83
CA THR A 49 0.27 -11.68 -10.76
C THR A 49 1.57 -12.05 -10.06
N LEU A 50 1.79 -11.53 -8.85
CA LEU A 50 2.94 -11.81 -8.01
C LEU A 50 2.58 -12.95 -7.04
N ASN A 51 3.27 -14.08 -7.15
CA ASN A 51 3.10 -15.20 -6.22
C ASN A 51 3.84 -14.91 -4.91
N LEU A 52 3.25 -14.07 -4.06
CA LEU A 52 3.80 -13.67 -2.77
C LEU A 52 3.36 -14.64 -1.67
N PRO A 53 4.26 -15.05 -0.76
CA PRO A 53 3.90 -15.88 0.38
C PRO A 53 2.94 -15.14 1.32
N HIS A 54 1.93 -15.84 1.85
CA HIS A 54 0.89 -15.26 2.70
C HIS A 54 1.46 -14.64 3.98
N GLU A 55 2.55 -15.19 4.51
CA GLU A 55 3.26 -14.70 5.71
C GLU A 55 3.78 -13.27 5.51
N SER A 56 4.14 -12.92 4.28
CA SER A 56 4.64 -11.59 3.95
C SER A 56 3.59 -10.48 4.16
N PHE A 57 2.31 -10.83 4.18
CA PHE A 57 1.19 -9.92 4.47
C PHE A 57 1.00 -9.68 5.96
N LEU A 58 1.51 -10.55 6.83
CA LEU A 58 1.41 -10.41 8.28
C LEU A 58 2.61 -9.67 8.89
N ILE A 59 3.78 -9.76 8.26
CA ILE A 59 5.02 -9.12 8.73
C ILE A 59 5.04 -7.62 8.42
N VAL A 60 4.66 -7.25 7.19
CA VAL A 60 4.64 -5.85 6.72
C VAL A 60 3.87 -4.88 7.65
N PRO A 61 2.66 -5.23 8.15
CA PRO A 61 1.93 -4.44 9.15
C PRO A 61 2.75 -4.04 10.38
N ILE A 62 3.66 -4.90 10.84
CA ILE A 62 4.52 -4.61 12.00
C ILE A 62 5.42 -3.43 11.67
N GLN A 63 5.97 -3.36 10.45
CA GLN A 63 6.75 -2.22 9.99
C GLN A 63 5.89 -0.95 9.81
N ILE A 64 4.64 -1.10 9.37
CA ILE A 64 3.71 0.03 9.21
C ILE A 64 3.31 0.65 10.55
N ILE A 65 3.38 -0.10 11.65
CA ILE A 65 3.00 0.39 12.98
C ILE A 65 4.25 0.79 13.79
N PHE A 66 5.33 0.01 13.70
CA PHE A 66 6.51 0.12 14.56
C PHE A 66 7.83 0.41 13.81
N GLY A 67 7.80 0.63 12.49
CA GLY A 67 9.02 0.73 11.69
C GLY A 67 9.90 1.96 11.97
N ASN A 68 9.29 3.12 12.27
CA ASN A 68 10.01 4.35 12.61
C ASN A 68 9.17 5.18 13.60
N PHE A 69 9.81 5.98 14.44
CA PHE A 69 9.17 6.96 15.32
C PHE A 69 8.12 7.84 14.60
N TRP A 70 8.41 8.34 13.40
CA TRP A 70 7.46 9.14 12.62
C TRP A 70 6.24 8.34 12.15
N ILE A 71 6.46 7.08 11.79
CA ILE A 71 5.40 6.15 11.40
C ILE A 71 4.50 5.86 12.60
N PHE A 72 5.09 5.63 13.78
CA PHE A 72 4.37 5.44 15.03
C PHE A 72 3.52 6.65 15.43
N ILE A 73 4.07 7.88 15.31
CA ILE A 73 3.29 9.11 15.54
C ILE A 73 2.10 9.18 14.58
N ARG A 74 2.32 8.90 13.29
CA ARG A 74 1.24 8.91 12.29
C ARG A 74 0.15 7.89 12.62
N ALA A 75 0.54 6.66 13.01
CA ALA A 75 -0.41 5.63 13.43
C ALA A 75 -1.22 6.09 14.65
N THR A 76 -0.57 6.71 15.63
CA THR A 76 -1.22 7.27 16.83
C THR A 76 -2.23 8.38 16.48
N ILE A 77 -1.87 9.28 15.56
CA ILE A 77 -2.77 10.33 15.04
C ILE A 77 -3.95 9.68 14.32
N ALA A 78 -3.71 8.70 13.45
CA ALA A 78 -4.77 8.00 12.72
C ALA A 78 -5.75 7.30 13.67
N ILE A 79 -5.26 6.64 14.73
CA ILE A 79 -6.11 6.04 15.77
C ILE A 79 -6.94 7.10 16.48
N THR A 80 -6.33 8.22 16.88
CA THR A 80 -7.03 9.32 17.57
C THR A 80 -8.12 9.92 16.69
N LEU A 81 -7.82 10.17 15.42
CA LEU A 81 -8.78 10.65 14.42
C LEU A 81 -9.90 9.64 14.18
N THR A 82 -9.58 8.34 14.13
CA THR A 82 -10.57 7.27 13.97
C THR A 82 -11.58 7.29 15.11
N ILE A 83 -11.12 7.40 16.37
CA ILE A 83 -11.99 7.51 17.53
C ILE A 83 -12.85 8.78 17.45
N ALA A 84 -12.27 9.91 17.04
CA ALA A 84 -13.00 11.16 16.84
C ALA A 84 -14.09 11.03 15.76
N PHE A 85 -13.79 10.39 14.62
CA PHE A 85 -14.75 10.16 13.53
C PHE A 85 -15.86 9.19 13.92
N ILE A 86 -15.55 8.14 14.68
CA ILE A 86 -16.56 7.22 15.22
C ILE A 86 -17.51 7.99 16.13
N LYS A 87 -16.99 8.75 17.10
CA LYS A 87 -17.81 9.59 18.00
C LYS A 87 -18.63 10.62 17.23
N LEU A 88 -18.04 11.27 16.23
CA LEU A 88 -18.72 12.22 15.37
C LEU A 88 -19.86 11.56 14.59
N THR A 89 -19.63 10.38 14.01
CA THR A 89 -20.65 9.64 13.27
C THR A 89 -21.79 9.23 14.20
N PHE A 90 -21.48 8.74 15.40
CA PHE A 90 -22.50 8.45 16.42
C PHE A 90 -23.30 9.67 16.81
N TRP A 91 -22.66 10.83 16.97
CA TRP A 91 -23.37 12.07 17.24
C TRP A 91 -24.26 12.49 16.06
N ILE A 92 -23.79 12.35 14.81
CA ILE A 92 -24.57 12.67 13.62
C ILE A 92 -25.83 11.81 13.51
N ILE A 93 -25.74 10.51 13.77
CA ILE A 93 -26.88 9.57 13.63
C ILE A 93 -27.80 9.54 14.85
N SER A 94 -27.37 10.14 15.97
CA SER A 94 -28.15 10.17 17.20
C SER A 94 -29.46 10.93 16.99
N PRO A 95 -30.56 10.51 17.65
CA PRO A 95 -31.80 11.26 17.65
C PRO A 95 -31.58 12.68 18.18
N HIS A 96 -32.48 13.60 17.81
CA HIS A 96 -32.36 15.02 18.14
C HIS A 96 -32.02 15.20 19.63
N PRO A 97 -30.93 15.91 19.98
CA PRO A 97 -30.60 16.16 21.37
C PRO A 97 -31.72 16.98 22.00
N ASN A 98 -32.02 16.73 23.28
CA ASN A 98 -33.00 17.53 24.00
C ASN A 98 -32.34 18.88 24.34
N ILE A 99 -32.63 19.93 23.57
CA ILE A 99 -31.84 21.18 23.48
C ILE A 99 -32.08 22.14 24.66
N GLN A 100 -32.92 21.78 25.65
CA GLN A 100 -33.41 22.68 26.70
C GLN A 100 -32.32 23.39 27.55
N ASN A 101 -31.09 22.86 27.63
CA ASN A 101 -30.06 23.38 28.55
C ASN A 101 -28.80 23.99 27.87
N GLN A 102 -28.85 24.35 26.59
CA GLN A 102 -27.68 24.90 25.87
C GLN A 102 -27.78 26.41 25.57
N PRO A 103 -26.65 27.14 25.48
CA PRO A 103 -26.69 28.58 25.20
C PRO A 103 -27.22 28.87 23.78
N ASN A 104 -28.08 29.90 23.65
CA ASN A 104 -28.88 30.24 22.45
C ASN A 104 -28.10 30.24 21.11
N ARG A 105 -26.80 30.60 21.10
CA ARG A 105 -25.98 30.60 19.87
C ARG A 105 -25.60 29.20 19.40
N THR A 106 -25.32 28.29 20.33
CA THR A 106 -25.00 26.89 20.02
C THR A 106 -26.24 26.11 19.60
N GLN A 107 -27.40 26.41 20.21
CA GLN A 107 -28.68 25.81 19.85
C GLN A 107 -29.03 26.05 18.38
N ARG A 108 -28.95 27.31 17.89
CA ARG A 108 -29.24 27.64 16.49
C ARG A 108 -28.32 26.94 15.48
N LEU A 109 -27.04 26.79 15.82
CA LEU A 109 -26.08 26.09 14.95
C LEU A 109 -26.37 24.59 14.91
N LEU A 110 -26.65 24.00 16.07
CA LEU A 110 -27.00 22.59 16.20
C LEU A 110 -28.31 22.28 15.48
N GLU A 111 -29.35 23.08 15.66
CA GLU A 111 -30.62 22.94 14.91
C GLU A 111 -30.40 23.03 13.40
N LYS A 112 -29.56 23.95 12.93
CA LYS A 112 -29.25 24.07 11.49
C LYS A 112 -28.52 22.84 10.95
N ILE A 113 -27.57 22.29 11.71
CA ILE A 113 -26.86 21.05 11.35
C ILE A 113 -27.82 19.87 11.36
N TYR A 114 -28.60 19.70 12.44
CA TYR A 114 -29.53 18.58 12.56
C TYR A 114 -30.68 18.65 11.54
N ASN A 115 -31.07 19.84 11.08
CA ASN A 115 -32.11 20.00 10.07
C ASN A 115 -31.62 19.89 8.62
N PHE A 116 -30.32 19.66 8.40
CA PHE A 116 -29.76 19.52 7.07
C PHE A 116 -30.35 18.28 6.35
N PRO A 117 -30.85 18.41 5.10
CA PRO A 117 -31.62 17.36 4.44
C PRO A 117 -30.84 16.06 4.25
N LEU A 118 -29.54 16.15 3.90
CA LEU A 118 -28.68 14.97 3.76
C LEU A 118 -28.55 14.21 5.09
N LEU A 119 -28.40 14.94 6.21
CA LEU A 119 -28.27 14.31 7.54
C LEU A 119 -29.58 13.69 8.02
N LYS A 120 -30.73 14.25 7.62
CA LYS A 120 -32.04 13.61 7.86
C LYS A 120 -32.15 12.27 7.14
N ILE A 121 -31.75 12.21 5.87
CA ILE A 121 -31.73 10.96 5.08
C ILE A 121 -30.74 9.96 5.69
N LEU A 122 -29.55 10.41 6.08
CA LEU A 122 -28.54 9.54 6.68
C LEU A 122 -29.05 8.90 7.99
N ARG A 123 -29.75 9.69 8.82
CA ARG A 123 -30.38 9.21 10.05
C ARG A 123 -31.50 8.23 9.80
N SER A 124 -32.39 8.51 8.83
CA SER A 124 -33.50 7.59 8.53
C SER A 124 -32.98 6.25 8.02
N LEU A 125 -31.96 6.25 7.15
CA LEU A 125 -31.29 5.03 6.70
C LEU A 125 -30.60 4.30 7.86
N ALA A 126 -29.91 5.04 8.73
CA ALA A 126 -29.27 4.46 9.91
C ALA A 126 -30.28 3.80 10.88
N GLN A 127 -31.51 4.31 10.97
CA GLN A 127 -32.56 3.75 11.80
C GLN A 127 -33.12 2.42 11.29
N LEU A 128 -32.93 2.09 10.00
CA LEU A 128 -33.34 0.80 9.43
C LEU A 128 -32.50 -0.37 9.98
N ILE A 129 -31.30 -0.09 10.48
CA ILE A 129 -30.38 -1.08 11.01
C ILE A 129 -30.55 -1.16 12.54
N PRO A 130 -30.63 -2.37 13.14
CA PRO A 130 -30.65 -2.54 14.58
C PRO A 130 -29.50 -1.80 15.27
N GLN A 131 -29.74 -1.23 16.46
CA GLN A 131 -28.78 -0.35 17.13
C GLN A 131 -27.42 -1.02 17.40
N SER A 132 -27.41 -2.29 17.83
CA SER A 132 -26.18 -3.06 18.06
C SER A 132 -25.36 -3.20 16.78
N LEU A 133 -25.99 -3.70 15.72
CA LEU A 133 -25.35 -3.94 14.43
C LEU A 133 -24.88 -2.65 13.76
N ARG A 134 -25.63 -1.56 13.89
CA ARG A 134 -25.23 -0.23 13.40
C ARG A 134 -23.96 0.27 14.07
N GLN A 135 -23.84 0.12 15.39
CA GLN A 135 -22.66 0.57 16.12
C GLN A 135 -21.42 -0.22 15.69
N GLU A 136 -21.54 -1.54 15.58
CA GLU A 136 -20.46 -2.41 15.11
C GLU A 136 -20.03 -2.08 13.69
N ILE A 137 -20.98 -1.91 12.75
CA ILE A 137 -20.68 -1.54 11.36
C ILE A 137 -19.91 -0.22 11.29
N ILE A 138 -20.36 0.81 12.00
CA ILE A 138 -19.70 2.13 11.97
C ILE A 138 -18.28 2.03 12.49
N VAL A 139 -18.08 1.31 13.60
CA VAL A 139 -16.76 1.08 14.18
C VAL A 139 -15.87 0.36 13.18
N VAL A 140 -16.34 -0.75 12.60
CA VAL A 140 -15.58 -1.55 11.64
C VAL A 140 -15.25 -0.75 10.38
N ILE A 141 -16.19 0.00 9.81
CA ILE A 141 -15.95 0.85 8.63
C ILE A 141 -14.85 1.87 8.89
N TRP A 142 -14.90 2.58 10.02
CA TRP A 142 -13.89 3.59 10.34
C TRP A 142 -12.52 2.98 10.64
N ILE A 143 -12.49 1.82 11.31
CA ILE A 143 -11.25 1.06 11.51
C ILE A 143 -10.67 0.66 10.16
N LEU A 144 -11.45 0.04 9.27
CA LEU A 144 -10.99 -0.38 7.95
C LEU A 144 -10.54 0.80 7.09
N ALA A 145 -11.27 1.93 7.11
CA ALA A 145 -10.87 3.15 6.39
C ALA A 145 -9.53 3.70 6.89
N SER A 146 -9.31 3.68 8.21
CA SER A 146 -8.05 4.12 8.83
C SER A 146 -6.89 3.18 8.46
N LEU A 147 -7.10 1.87 8.57
CA LEU A 147 -6.12 0.86 8.17
C LEU A 147 -5.79 0.97 6.67
N PHE A 148 -6.80 1.16 5.83
CA PHE A 148 -6.62 1.35 4.39
C PHE A 148 -5.75 2.59 4.12
N TRP A 149 -6.07 3.72 4.77
CA TRP A 149 -5.31 4.95 4.59
C TRP A 149 -3.84 4.80 5.03
N LEU A 150 -3.61 4.19 6.20
CA LEU A 150 -2.26 3.91 6.71
C LEU A 150 -1.48 2.99 5.76
N GLY A 151 -2.06 1.85 5.39
CA GLY A 151 -1.43 0.86 4.51
C GLY A 151 -1.10 1.47 3.14
N ARG A 152 -2.07 2.18 2.54
CA ARG A 152 -1.89 2.80 1.22
C ARG A 152 -0.81 3.87 1.24
N PHE A 153 -0.84 4.76 2.24
CA PHE A 153 0.13 5.83 2.32
C PHE A 153 1.54 5.28 2.52
N GLN A 154 1.70 4.33 3.44
CA GLN A 154 3.00 3.73 3.74
C GLN A 154 3.54 2.93 2.55
N GLY A 155 2.68 2.17 1.86
CA GLY A 155 3.06 1.42 0.64
C GLY A 155 3.55 2.33 -0.48
N LEU A 156 2.84 3.43 -0.74
CA LEU A 156 3.26 4.40 -1.77
C LEU A 156 4.54 5.16 -1.36
N ALA A 157 4.68 5.52 -0.09
CA ALA A 157 5.86 6.24 0.40
C ALA A 157 7.12 5.36 0.30
N ASP A 158 7.03 4.09 0.70
CA ASP A 158 8.13 3.15 0.58
C ASP A 158 8.46 2.82 -0.88
N ALA A 159 7.45 2.66 -1.75
CA ALA A 159 7.67 2.44 -3.17
C ALA A 159 8.36 3.63 -3.85
N TYR A 160 7.91 4.85 -3.54
CA TYR A 160 8.56 6.06 -4.03
C TYR A 160 10.00 6.18 -3.54
N ARG A 161 10.24 5.96 -2.23
CA ARG A 161 11.59 5.93 -1.65
C ARG A 161 12.47 4.92 -2.38
N ASP A 162 11.97 3.72 -2.61
CA ASP A 162 12.70 2.64 -3.29
C ASP A 162 12.90 2.90 -4.78
N ALA A 163 12.07 3.72 -5.41
CA ALA A 163 12.18 4.08 -6.81
C ALA A 163 13.21 5.20 -7.06
N VAL A 164 13.36 6.15 -6.15
CA VAL A 164 14.25 7.32 -6.35
C VAL A 164 15.70 7.00 -5.97
N ASN A 165 16.64 7.30 -6.87
CA ASN A 165 18.02 6.85 -6.77
C ASN A 165 18.74 7.21 -5.44
N ASN A 166 18.55 8.43 -4.95
CA ASN A 166 19.24 8.93 -3.75
C ASN A 166 18.68 8.38 -2.42
N THR A 167 17.45 7.87 -2.43
CA THR A 167 16.76 7.36 -1.23
C THR A 167 16.48 5.87 -1.27
N SER A 168 16.73 5.22 -2.42
CA SER A 168 16.40 3.83 -2.64
C SER A 168 17.20 2.87 -1.79
N THR A 169 16.45 1.99 -1.13
CA THR A 169 16.98 0.87 -0.35
C THR A 169 17.06 -0.43 -1.17
N ARG A 170 16.76 -0.39 -2.48
CA ARG A 170 16.78 -1.59 -3.33
C ARG A 170 18.18 -1.88 -3.89
N PRO A 171 18.59 -3.16 -4.00
CA PRO A 171 19.92 -3.49 -4.50
C PRO A 171 20.07 -3.07 -5.96
N ILE A 172 21.26 -2.58 -6.30
CA ILE A 172 21.63 -2.27 -7.67
C ILE A 172 22.03 -3.57 -8.35
N VAL A 173 21.48 -3.80 -9.54
CA VAL A 173 21.68 -5.03 -10.29
C VAL A 173 22.17 -4.77 -11.69
N THR A 174 22.97 -5.69 -12.20
CA THR A 174 23.24 -5.83 -13.63
C THR A 174 22.76 -7.18 -14.08
N LEU A 175 22.04 -7.17 -15.20
CA LEU A 175 21.62 -8.36 -15.90
C LEU A 175 22.68 -8.74 -16.92
N VAL A 176 23.11 -9.99 -16.91
CA VAL A 176 23.99 -10.56 -17.93
C VAL A 176 23.24 -11.69 -18.62
N THR A 177 23.10 -11.61 -19.93
CA THR A 177 22.32 -12.55 -20.75
C THR A 177 23.02 -12.85 -22.06
N ALA A 178 22.75 -14.01 -22.64
CA ALA A 178 23.17 -14.33 -24.00
C ALA A 178 22.49 -13.41 -25.04
N LYS A 179 23.18 -13.13 -26.15
CA LYS A 179 22.78 -12.16 -27.19
C LYS A 179 21.44 -12.51 -27.85
N ASP A 180 21.09 -13.80 -27.91
CA ASP A 180 19.89 -14.35 -28.55
C ASP A 180 18.68 -14.48 -27.61
N LYS A 181 18.86 -14.23 -26.30
CA LYS A 181 17.85 -14.51 -25.28
C LYS A 181 17.05 -13.32 -24.80
N LEU A 182 17.61 -12.12 -24.91
CA LEU A 182 16.92 -10.89 -24.51
C LEU A 182 16.99 -9.86 -25.64
N PRO A 183 15.86 -9.31 -26.10
CA PRO A 183 15.85 -8.26 -27.13
C PRO A 183 16.36 -6.90 -26.61
N LEU A 184 16.56 -6.79 -25.29
CA LEU A 184 17.02 -5.60 -24.58
C LEU A 184 18.47 -5.80 -24.12
N GLY A 185 19.29 -4.76 -24.23
CA GLY A 185 20.69 -4.80 -23.80
C GLY A 185 21.67 -4.40 -24.90
N ARG A 186 22.81 -3.82 -24.49
CA ARG A 186 23.87 -3.39 -25.39
C ARG A 186 24.89 -4.50 -25.59
N ASN A 187 25.46 -4.58 -26.80
CA ASN A 187 26.61 -5.44 -27.02
C ASN A 187 27.81 -4.89 -26.22
N LEU A 188 28.56 -5.76 -25.55
CA LEU A 188 29.77 -5.37 -24.83
C LEU A 188 30.85 -4.85 -25.78
N ASP A 189 30.89 -5.36 -27.01
CA ASP A 189 31.88 -4.97 -28.02
C ASP A 189 31.58 -3.59 -28.62
N ASP A 190 30.30 -3.20 -28.67
CA ASP A 190 29.85 -1.89 -29.17
C ASP A 190 28.55 -1.47 -28.46
N VAL A 191 28.71 -0.56 -27.49
CA VAL A 191 27.62 -0.08 -26.64
C VAL A 191 26.76 1.00 -27.28
N PHE A 192 27.17 1.55 -28.43
CA PHE A 192 26.46 2.65 -29.09
C PHE A 192 25.45 2.17 -30.14
N ILE A 193 25.63 0.94 -30.64
CA ILE A 193 24.70 0.31 -31.59
C ILE A 193 23.52 -0.32 -30.85
N ASN A 194 22.30 -0.04 -31.29
CA ASN A 194 21.09 -0.65 -30.73
C ASN A 194 21.02 -2.13 -31.13
N PRO A 195 20.54 -3.03 -30.24
CA PRO A 195 20.38 -4.43 -30.57
C PRO A 195 19.41 -4.60 -31.76
N SER A 196 19.71 -5.56 -32.64
CA SER A 196 18.86 -5.84 -33.79
C SER A 196 17.62 -6.63 -33.36
N LEU A 197 16.44 -6.13 -33.71
CA LEU A 197 15.17 -6.78 -33.44
C LEU A 197 14.70 -7.70 -34.59
N LYS A 198 15.57 -8.00 -35.56
CA LYS A 198 15.19 -8.75 -36.77
C LYS A 198 14.60 -10.13 -36.47
N ASP A 199 15.07 -10.78 -35.41
CA ASP A 199 14.62 -12.10 -34.98
C ASP A 199 13.68 -12.03 -33.76
N SER A 200 13.07 -10.87 -33.51
CA SER A 200 12.20 -10.64 -32.36
C SER A 200 10.77 -10.31 -32.77
N HIS A 201 9.80 -10.94 -32.10
CA HIS A 201 8.40 -10.57 -32.20
C HIS A 201 7.99 -9.74 -30.98
N ILE A 202 7.39 -8.57 -31.22
CA ILE A 202 6.90 -7.69 -30.16
C ILE A 202 5.37 -7.69 -30.20
N ILE A 203 4.75 -7.99 -29.07
CA ILE A 203 3.30 -7.88 -28.85
C ILE A 203 3.11 -7.02 -27.59
N GLY A 204 2.49 -5.84 -27.72
CA GLY A 204 2.29 -4.91 -26.61
C GLY A 204 2.46 -3.44 -26.99
N ASP A 205 2.72 -2.59 -25.99
CA ASP A 205 2.94 -1.15 -26.15
C ASP A 205 4.34 -0.86 -26.75
N MET A 206 4.35 -0.68 -28.08
CA MET A 206 5.56 -0.37 -28.84
C MET A 206 6.14 1.01 -28.50
N GLU A 207 5.35 1.96 -28.03
CA GLU A 207 5.85 3.30 -27.67
C GLU A 207 6.67 3.24 -26.38
N GLN A 208 6.17 2.55 -25.37
CA GLN A 208 6.93 2.32 -24.13
C GLN A 208 8.21 1.53 -24.40
N PHE A 209 8.14 0.50 -25.25
CA PHE A 209 9.32 -0.26 -25.63
C PHE A 209 10.38 0.61 -26.31
N LYS A 210 9.98 1.48 -27.25
CA LYS A 210 10.86 2.44 -27.91
C LYS A 210 11.50 3.45 -26.96
N ASN A 211 10.86 3.75 -25.83
CA ASN A 211 11.42 4.65 -24.82
C ASN A 211 12.53 4.02 -23.99
N ILE A 212 12.57 2.68 -23.90
CA ILE A 212 13.55 1.93 -23.11
C ILE A 212 14.72 1.49 -23.98
N ILE A 213 14.43 1.04 -25.21
CA ILE A 213 15.48 0.53 -26.11
C ILE A 213 16.48 1.63 -26.47
N GLY A 214 17.76 1.30 -26.35
CA GLY A 214 18.88 2.23 -26.54
C GLY A 214 19.16 3.15 -25.36
N LYS A 215 18.33 3.12 -24.29
CA LYS A 215 18.53 3.86 -23.04
C LYS A 215 18.73 2.90 -21.86
N GLU A 216 19.27 1.72 -22.09
CA GLU A 216 19.41 0.71 -21.04
C GLU A 216 20.58 1.03 -20.10
N THR A 217 21.62 1.71 -20.59
CA THR A 217 22.86 1.95 -19.84
C THR A 217 23.07 3.42 -19.47
N ASN A 218 22.77 4.35 -20.38
CA ASN A 218 22.89 5.79 -20.17
C ASN A 218 21.68 6.52 -20.75
N ASP A 219 21.34 7.67 -20.17
CA ASP A 219 20.38 8.58 -20.79
C ASP A 219 21.00 9.23 -22.04
N LEU A 220 20.29 9.20 -23.16
CA LEU A 220 20.76 9.78 -24.43
C LEU A 220 20.88 11.30 -24.36
N THR A 221 20.16 11.95 -23.44
CA THR A 221 20.27 13.41 -23.22
C THR A 221 21.36 13.82 -22.25
N ASP A 222 21.84 12.93 -21.39
CA ASP A 222 22.94 13.17 -20.46
C ASP A 222 23.81 11.91 -20.32
N PRO A 223 24.79 11.71 -21.23
CA PRO A 223 25.63 10.52 -21.27
C PRO A 223 26.47 10.30 -20.01
N GLN A 224 26.59 11.31 -19.13
CA GLN A 224 27.33 11.21 -17.88
C GLN A 224 26.50 10.63 -16.72
N LYS A 225 25.20 10.43 -16.91
CA LYS A 225 24.31 9.82 -15.91
C LYS A 225 23.91 8.40 -16.33
N PRO A 226 24.58 7.38 -15.77
CA PRO A 226 24.19 6.00 -16.03
C PRO A 226 22.83 5.68 -15.41
N ILE A 227 22.06 4.85 -16.11
CA ILE A 227 20.78 4.36 -15.61
C ILE A 227 21.05 3.21 -14.64
N ILE A 228 20.65 3.42 -13.39
CA ILE A 228 20.87 2.47 -12.31
C ILE A 228 19.66 1.55 -12.24
N TRP A 229 19.83 0.30 -12.65
CA TRP A 229 18.81 -0.73 -12.52
C TRP A 229 18.78 -1.29 -11.10
N ARG A 230 17.57 -1.47 -10.58
CA ARG A 230 17.34 -2.00 -9.24
C ARG A 230 16.40 -3.18 -9.26
N LEU A 231 16.64 -4.11 -8.35
CA LEU A 231 15.78 -5.27 -8.16
C LEU A 231 14.53 -4.87 -7.38
N LEU A 232 13.36 -5.10 -7.97
CA LEU A 232 12.08 -4.95 -7.29
C LEU A 232 11.78 -6.20 -6.46
N ILE A 233 11.71 -7.33 -7.14
CA ILE A 233 11.39 -8.64 -6.54
C ILE A 233 11.88 -9.76 -7.46
N GLU A 234 12.22 -10.88 -6.83
CA GLU A 234 12.50 -12.15 -7.48
C GLU A 234 11.44 -13.17 -7.02
N SER A 235 10.77 -13.84 -7.95
CA SER A 235 9.71 -14.81 -7.66
C SER A 235 9.56 -15.83 -8.81
N ASN A 236 9.57 -17.13 -8.50
CA ASN A 236 9.33 -18.25 -9.44
C ASN A 236 10.06 -18.11 -10.77
N ASP A 237 11.39 -18.02 -10.73
CA ASP A 237 12.26 -17.83 -11.90
C ASP A 237 12.09 -16.50 -12.65
N TRP A 238 11.19 -15.62 -12.20
CA TRP A 238 11.06 -14.27 -12.71
C TRP A 238 11.81 -13.27 -11.84
N VAL A 239 12.49 -12.34 -12.51
CA VAL A 239 13.16 -11.20 -11.92
C VAL A 239 12.52 -9.94 -12.46
N TYR A 240 12.06 -9.09 -11.54
CA TYR A 240 11.48 -7.79 -11.85
C TYR A 240 12.49 -6.71 -11.51
N VAL A 241 12.90 -5.94 -12.50
CA VAL A 241 13.84 -4.82 -12.34
C VAL A 241 13.24 -3.53 -12.88
N PHE A 242 13.69 -2.40 -12.36
CA PHE A 242 13.27 -1.08 -12.82
C PHE A 242 14.46 -0.12 -12.84
N PRO A 243 14.47 0.88 -13.72
CA PRO A 243 15.45 1.94 -13.70
C PRO A 243 15.12 2.90 -12.55
N SER A 244 16.15 3.29 -11.80
CA SER A 244 16.01 4.27 -10.72
C SER A 244 15.54 5.61 -11.28
N MET A 245 14.58 6.22 -10.60
CA MET A 245 14.11 7.56 -10.96
C MET A 245 15.12 8.62 -10.52
N PRO A 246 15.18 9.76 -11.23
CA PRO A 246 16.06 10.86 -10.87
C PRO A 246 15.61 11.53 -9.57
N SER A 247 16.51 12.27 -8.92
CA SER A 247 16.27 12.89 -7.59
C SER A 247 15.17 13.95 -7.58
N ASP A 248 14.85 14.52 -8.74
CA ASP A 248 13.79 15.51 -8.96
C ASP A 248 12.48 14.88 -9.47
N ALA A 249 12.39 13.55 -9.48
CA ALA A 249 11.19 12.84 -9.90
C ALA A 249 9.96 13.26 -9.10
N GLN A 250 8.82 13.39 -9.77
CA GLN A 250 7.57 13.71 -9.12
C GLN A 250 6.92 12.46 -8.52
N PHE A 251 6.14 12.63 -7.46
CA PHE A 251 5.48 11.51 -6.77
C PHE A 251 4.47 10.72 -7.63
N ASN A 252 4.02 11.27 -8.77
CA ASN A 252 3.14 10.59 -9.73
C ASN A 252 3.90 9.89 -10.85
N GLN A 253 5.20 10.13 -11.02
CA GLN A 253 6.02 9.46 -12.03
C GLN A 253 6.27 8.03 -11.60
N ARG A 254 6.17 7.11 -12.57
CA ARG A 254 6.35 5.67 -12.38
C ARG A 254 7.50 5.18 -13.28
N PRO A 255 8.45 4.40 -12.74
CA PRO A 255 9.46 3.79 -13.58
C PRO A 255 8.84 2.59 -14.33
N PRO A 256 9.28 2.32 -15.58
CA PRO A 256 8.91 1.08 -16.26
C PRO A 256 9.52 -0.12 -15.53
N VAL A 257 8.84 -1.26 -15.57
CA VAL A 257 9.33 -2.52 -14.98
C VAL A 257 9.64 -3.51 -16.09
N LEU A 258 10.82 -4.12 -16.04
CA LEU A 258 11.18 -5.25 -16.88
C LEU A 258 11.01 -6.54 -16.07
N ALA A 259 10.20 -7.45 -16.61
CA ALA A 259 10.07 -8.81 -16.11
C ALA A 259 10.94 -9.73 -16.97
N ILE A 260 11.84 -10.47 -16.34
CA ILE A 260 12.83 -11.31 -17.01
C ILE A 260 12.71 -12.74 -16.48
N ASN A 261 12.53 -13.70 -17.37
CA ASN A 261 12.50 -15.11 -17.03
C ASN A 261 13.93 -15.68 -16.97
N ARG A 262 14.28 -16.40 -15.90
CA ARG A 262 15.58 -17.05 -15.69
C ARG A 262 15.50 -18.59 -15.76
N GLY A 263 14.33 -19.16 -16.06
CA GLY A 263 14.08 -20.60 -16.00
C GLY A 263 14.92 -21.42 -16.97
N ASP A 264 15.48 -20.79 -18.02
CA ASP A 264 16.37 -21.45 -18.98
C ASP A 264 17.87 -21.33 -18.62
N GLY A 265 18.21 -20.67 -17.50
CA GLY A 265 19.57 -20.52 -17.00
C GLY A 265 20.49 -19.61 -17.83
N GLY A 266 19.99 -19.02 -18.92
CA GLY A 266 20.75 -18.15 -19.82
C GLY A 266 20.89 -16.71 -19.33
N VAL A 267 20.17 -16.37 -18.26
CA VAL A 267 20.12 -15.03 -17.66
C VAL A 267 20.67 -15.09 -16.23
N GLN A 268 21.76 -14.37 -16.00
CA GLN A 268 22.36 -14.22 -14.68
C GLN A 268 22.09 -12.81 -14.14
N LEU A 269 21.61 -12.75 -12.90
CA LEU A 269 21.41 -11.50 -12.17
C LEU A 269 22.58 -11.30 -11.21
N LEU A 270 23.35 -10.22 -11.41
CA LEU A 270 24.44 -9.84 -10.52
C LEU A 270 24.00 -8.66 -9.64
N ILE A 271 24.07 -8.83 -8.32
CA ILE A 271 23.90 -7.71 -7.37
C ILE A 271 25.24 -6.99 -7.24
N ILE A 272 25.31 -5.76 -7.75
CA ILE A 272 26.55 -4.96 -7.77
C ILE A 272 26.76 -4.24 -6.45
N SER A 273 25.68 -3.74 -5.84
CA SER A 273 25.76 -3.12 -4.53
C SER A 273 24.62 -3.58 -3.64
N PRO A 274 24.91 -3.98 -2.39
CA PRO A 274 23.86 -4.30 -1.44
C PRO A 274 23.01 -3.06 -1.13
N PRO A 275 21.77 -3.28 -0.61
CA PRO A 275 20.89 -2.19 -0.21
C PRO A 275 21.60 -1.24 0.78
N ASN A 276 21.46 0.07 0.57
CA ASN A 276 22.01 1.06 1.49
C ASN A 276 21.13 1.07 2.76
N LEU A 277 21.54 0.30 3.76
CA LEU A 277 20.86 0.22 5.06
C LEU A 277 21.24 1.47 5.87
N ARG A 278 20.44 2.54 5.74
CA ARG A 278 20.52 3.70 6.64
C ARG A 278 19.40 3.65 7.67
#